data_AF-A0A2E9BBK8-F1
#
_entry.id   AF-A0A2E9BBK8-F1
#
_cell.length_a   1.000
_cell.length_b   1.000
_cell.length_c   1.000
_cell.angle_alpha   90.00
_cell.angle_beta   90.00
_cell.angle_gamma   90.00
#
_symmetry.space_group_name_H-M   'P 1'
#
loop_
_entity.id
_entity.type
_entity.pdbx_description
1 polymer ?
#
loop_
_entity_poly.entity_id
_entity_poly.type
_entity_poly.pdbx_seq_one_letter_code
_entity_poly.pdbx_strand_id
1 'polypeptide(L)'
;MWKQSAHNTKWCLIGCSIGDFGTIAAFQFIPYLDSLGWAPMMIMGLAMINGILTSIALETFILLNQMGGFKEAFKVAIGMSLISMIGMEAAMNATDLFLTGGAMLTWWVVPPMLLAGFITPWPYNYWRLKKYGKACH
;
A
#
# COMPACT_ATOMS: atom_id res chain seq x y z
N MET A 1 -10.25 19.07 4.97
CA MET A 1 -10.14 18.34 3.68
C MET A 1 -8.74 17.78 3.43
N TRP A 2 -7.68 18.59 3.29
CA TRP A 2 -6.31 18.07 3.09
C TRP A 2 -5.79 17.21 4.25
N LYS A 3 -6.05 17.61 5.51
CA LYS A 3 -5.69 16.83 6.70
C LYS A 3 -6.39 15.46 6.75
N GLN A 4 -7.68 15.41 6.40
CA GLN A 4 -8.46 14.16 6.35
C GLN A 4 -7.95 13.22 5.26
N SER A 5 -7.70 13.75 4.06
CA SER A 5 -7.14 12.99 2.93
C SER A 5 -5.77 12.41 3.26
N ALA A 6 -4.92 13.20 3.94
CA ALA A 6 -3.62 12.75 4.38
C ALA A 6 -3.74 11.64 5.44
N HIS A 7 -4.69 11.72 6.36
CA HIS A 7 -4.90 10.69 7.38
C HIS A 7 -5.30 9.35 6.74
N ASN A 8 -6.25 9.35 5.80
CA ASN A 8 -6.66 8.13 5.10
C ASN A 8 -5.52 7.53 4.26
N THR A 9 -4.77 8.39 3.56
CA THR A 9 -3.63 7.95 2.74
C THR A 9 -2.50 7.39 3.60
N LYS A 10 -2.30 7.91 4.82
CA LYS A 10 -1.30 7.38 5.77
C LYS A 10 -1.65 5.97 6.24
N TRP A 11 -2.92 5.69 6.57
CA TRP A 11 -3.33 4.36 7.00
C TRP A 11 -3.18 3.33 5.89
N CYS A 12 -3.58 3.70 4.67
CA CYS A 12 -3.35 2.88 3.47
C CYS A 12 -1.85 2.62 3.25
N LEU A 13 -1.00 3.66 3.37
CA LEU A 13 0.44 3.54 3.22
C LEU A 13 1.04 2.59 4.25
N ILE A 14 0.67 2.74 5.52
CA ILE A 14 1.13 1.87 6.59
C ILE A 14 0.76 0.42 6.30
N GLY A 15 -0.48 0.15 5.90
CA GLY A 15 -0.93 -1.19 5.52
C GLY A 15 -0.13 -1.77 4.35
N CYS A 16 -0.09 -1.05 3.23
CA CYS A 16 0.64 -1.43 2.03
C CYS A 16 2.11 -1.72 2.32
N SER A 17 2.81 -0.80 2.98
CA SER A 17 4.24 -0.94 3.29
C SER A 17 4.53 -2.11 4.24
N ILE A 18 3.64 -2.47 5.16
CA ILE A 18 3.83 -3.66 6.01
C ILE A 18 3.81 -4.93 5.17
N GLY A 19 2.86 -5.07 4.24
CA GLY A 19 2.79 -6.24 3.36
C GLY A 19 3.93 -6.30 2.34
N ASP A 20 4.28 -5.15 1.77
CA ASP A 20 5.33 -5.01 0.75
C ASP A 20 6.71 -5.33 1.36
N PHE A 21 7.07 -4.68 2.48
CA PHE A 21 8.31 -4.97 3.22
C PHE A 21 8.32 -6.37 3.80
N GLY A 22 7.19 -6.87 4.32
CA GLY A 22 7.10 -8.22 4.86
C GLY A 22 7.38 -9.28 3.80
N THR A 23 6.87 -9.08 2.58
CA THR A 23 7.11 -10.00 1.46
C THR A 23 8.57 -9.92 1.02
N ILE A 24 9.10 -8.73 0.76
CA ILE A 24 10.50 -8.57 0.30
C ILE A 24 11.48 -9.08 1.36
N ALA A 25 11.26 -8.77 2.64
CA ALA A 25 12.07 -9.27 3.73
C ALA A 25 11.99 -10.80 3.86
N ALA A 26 10.82 -11.42 3.66
CA ALA A 26 10.69 -12.87 3.67
C ALA A 26 11.53 -13.52 2.57
N PHE A 27 11.58 -12.94 1.37
CA PHE A 27 12.44 -13.43 0.29
C PHE A 27 13.94 -13.23 0.58
N GLN A 28 14.32 -12.21 1.36
CA GLN A 28 15.72 -11.93 1.72
C GLN A 28 16.23 -12.73 2.93
N PHE A 29 15.39 -12.97 3.94
CA PHE A 29 15.80 -13.59 5.20
C PHE A 29 15.47 -15.08 5.30
N ILE A 30 14.61 -15.62 4.42
CA ILE A 30 14.28 -17.05 4.38
C ILE A 30 15.14 -17.73 3.30
N PRO A 31 16.16 -18.53 3.67
CA PRO A 31 17.11 -19.11 2.72
C PRO A 31 16.45 -20.01 1.66
N TYR A 32 15.36 -20.69 2.03
CA TYR A 32 14.57 -21.50 1.10
C TYR A 32 13.93 -20.66 -0.02
N LEU A 33 13.46 -19.44 0.28
CA LEU A 33 12.84 -18.54 -0.71
C LEU A 33 13.89 -17.88 -1.61
N ASP A 34 15.04 -17.52 -1.05
CA ASP A 34 16.17 -16.98 -1.82
C ASP A 34 16.71 -18.02 -2.82
N SER A 35 16.83 -19.28 -2.39
CA SER A 35 17.30 -20.38 -3.23
C SER A 35 16.39 -20.73 -4.41
N LEU A 36 15.13 -20.29 -4.39
CA LEU A 36 14.18 -20.49 -5.48
C LEU A 36 14.45 -19.56 -6.69
N GLY A 37 15.32 -18.54 -6.56
CA GLY A 37 15.80 -17.73 -7.68
C GLY A 37 14.69 -16.96 -8.42
N TRP A 38 13.67 -16.50 -7.70
CA TRP A 38 12.53 -15.81 -8.32
C TRP A 38 12.95 -14.52 -8.99
N ALA A 39 12.40 -14.24 -10.17
CA ALA A 39 12.64 -12.98 -10.85
C ALA A 39 12.15 -11.81 -9.96
N PRO A 40 12.91 -10.71 -9.85
CA PRO A 40 12.53 -9.54 -9.04
C PRO A 40 11.11 -9.04 -9.28
N MET A 41 10.68 -9.05 -10.54
CA MET A 41 9.34 -8.62 -10.96
C MET A 41 8.22 -9.50 -10.37
N MET A 42 8.46 -10.79 -10.14
CA MET A 42 7.48 -11.68 -9.50
C MET A 42 7.39 -11.43 -8.00
N ILE A 43 8.53 -11.18 -7.34
CA ILE A 43 8.58 -10.83 -5.92
C ILE A 43 7.81 -9.53 -5.68
N MET A 44 8.05 -8.52 -6.51
CA MET A 44 7.33 -7.24 -6.47
C MET A 44 5.83 -7.41 -6.73
N GLY A 45 5.43 -8.25 -7.68
CA GLY A 45 4.01 -8.55 -7.92
C GLY A 45 3.33 -9.21 -6.72
N LEU A 46 4.01 -10.16 -6.06
CA LEU A 46 3.52 -10.76 -4.81
C LEU A 46 3.46 -9.75 -3.67
N ALA A 47 4.47 -8.90 -3.56
CA ALA A 47 4.58 -7.88 -2.54
C ALA A 47 3.45 -6.85 -2.67
N MET A 48 3.11 -6.43 -3.90
CA MET A 48 1.91 -5.62 -4.19
C MET A 48 0.61 -6.28 -3.74
N ILE A 49 0.41 -7.57 -4.07
CA ILE A 49 -0.82 -8.29 -3.70
C ILE A 49 -0.94 -8.38 -2.18
N ASN A 50 0.15 -8.71 -1.49
CA ASN A 50 0.18 -8.77 -0.04
C ASN A 50 0.03 -7.39 0.61
N GLY A 51 0.63 -6.35 0.05
CA GLY A 51 0.47 -4.96 0.48
C GLY A 51 -0.98 -4.49 0.37
N ILE A 52 -1.64 -4.74 -0.76
CA ILE A 52 -3.07 -4.42 -0.94
C ILE A 52 -3.94 -5.22 0.05
N LEU A 53 -3.68 -6.53 0.21
CA LEU A 53 -4.46 -7.37 1.12
C LEU A 53 -4.34 -6.92 2.58
N THR A 54 -3.12 -6.62 3.03
CA THR A 54 -2.85 -6.13 4.39
C THR A 54 -3.46 -4.75 4.62
N SER A 55 -3.40 -3.86 3.62
CA SER A 55 -4.06 -2.56 3.66
C SER A 55 -5.58 -2.67 3.75
N ILE A 56 -6.22 -3.49 2.90
CA ILE A 56 -7.67 -3.73 2.96
C ILE A 56 -8.06 -4.33 4.30
N ALA A 57 -7.29 -5.29 4.84
CA ALA A 57 -7.56 -5.88 6.14
C ALA A 57 -7.50 -4.83 7.26
N LEU A 58 -6.49 -3.96 7.24
CA LEU A 58 -6.30 -2.91 8.24
C LEU A 58 -7.39 -1.84 8.14
N GLU A 59 -7.70 -1.34 6.94
CA GLU A 59 -8.79 -0.39 6.73
C GLU A 59 -10.15 -0.98 7.13
N THR A 60 -10.42 -2.25 6.77
CA THR A 60 -11.66 -2.94 7.15
C THR A 60 -11.76 -3.07 8.67
N PHE A 61 -10.67 -3.40 9.36
CA PHE A 61 -10.63 -3.50 10.82
C PHE A 61 -10.92 -2.16 11.52
N ILE A 62 -10.37 -1.06 11.01
CA ILE A 62 -10.65 0.27 11.56
C ILE A 62 -12.10 0.68 11.27
N LEU A 63 -12.58 0.48 10.04
CA LEU A 63 -13.95 0.81 9.62
C LEU A 63 -15.01 -0.02 10.35
N LEU A 64 -14.69 -1.26 10.70
CA LEU A 64 -15.55 -2.13 11.52
C LEU A 64 -15.92 -1.47 12.84
N ASN A 65 -14.95 -0.84 13.52
CA ASN A 65 -15.18 -0.13 14.76
C ASN A 65 -16.02 1.15 14.59
N GLN A 66 -16.12 1.69 13.37
CA GLN A 66 -16.86 2.93 13.08
C GLN A 66 -18.27 2.67 12.52
N MET A 67 -18.45 1.64 11.69
CA MET A 67 -19.68 1.40 10.93
C MET A 67 -20.48 0.18 11.42
N GLY A 68 -19.94 -0.63 12.34
CA GLY A 68 -20.66 -1.75 13.01
C GLY A 68 -21.05 -2.94 12.12
N GLY A 69 -20.86 -2.86 10.80
CA GLY A 69 -21.22 -3.91 9.84
C GLY A 69 -20.06 -4.35 8.95
N PHE A 70 -19.68 -5.63 9.04
CA PHE A 70 -18.53 -6.20 8.31
C PHE A 70 -18.63 -6.08 6.79
N LYS A 71 -19.82 -6.37 6.21
CA LYS A 71 -20.03 -6.28 4.76
C LYS A 71 -19.90 -4.86 4.22
N GLU A 72 -20.38 -3.87 4.97
CA GLU A 72 -20.34 -2.46 4.55
C GLU A 72 -18.94 -1.87 4.75
N ALA A 73 -18.27 -2.17 5.86
CA ALA A 73 -16.87 -1.78 6.09
C ALA A 73 -15.94 -2.31 4.97
N PHE A 74 -16.09 -3.58 4.60
CA PHE A 74 -15.30 -4.18 3.52
C PHE A 74 -15.60 -3.57 2.15
N LYS A 75 -16.87 -3.34 1.82
CA LYS A 75 -17.27 -2.64 0.59
C LYS A 75 -16.72 -1.22 0.52
N VAL A 76 -16.68 -0.51 1.65
CA VAL A 76 -16.16 0.85 1.72
C VAL A 76 -14.64 0.85 1.57
N ALA A 77 -13.92 -0.04 2.26
CA ALA A 77 -12.46 -0.20 2.13
C ALA A 77 -12.05 -0.46 0.67
N ILE A 78 -12.67 -1.47 0.04
CA ILE A 78 -12.44 -1.82 -1.37
C ILE A 78 -12.89 -0.71 -2.32
N GLY A 79 -14.09 -0.17 -2.14
CA GLY A 79 -14.67 0.77 -3.10
C GLY A 79 -14.04 2.17 -3.07
N MET A 80 -13.39 2.54 -1.96
CA MET A 80 -12.87 3.89 -1.77
C MET A 80 -11.35 4.00 -1.91
N SER A 81 -10.60 2.95 -1.56
CA SER A 81 -9.15 3.03 -1.43
C SER A 81 -8.39 2.21 -2.49
N LEU A 82 -9.02 1.27 -3.19
CA LEU A 82 -8.32 0.30 -4.06
C LEU A 82 -7.58 0.95 -5.25
N ILE A 83 -8.14 1.99 -5.87
CA ILE A 83 -7.45 2.75 -6.94
C ILE A 83 -6.21 3.48 -6.40
N SER A 84 -6.33 4.03 -5.18
CA SER A 84 -5.24 4.72 -4.50
C SER A 84 -4.17 3.75 -4.00
N MET A 85 -4.56 2.57 -3.53
CA MET A 85 -3.66 1.46 -3.15
C MET A 85 -2.85 0.97 -4.36
N ILE A 86 -3.51 0.71 -5.50
CA ILE A 86 -2.80 0.29 -6.73
C ILE A 86 -1.82 1.37 -7.17
N GLY A 87 -2.25 2.64 -7.18
CA GLY A 87 -1.36 3.76 -7.56
C GLY A 87 -0.17 3.93 -6.61
N MET A 88 -0.39 3.73 -5.32
CA MET A 88 0.64 3.75 -4.27
C MET A 88 1.65 2.62 -4.45
N GLU A 89 1.18 1.38 -4.58
CA GLU A 89 1.99 0.18 -4.79
C GLU A 89 2.79 0.25 -6.08
N ALA A 90 2.16 0.68 -7.17
CA ALA A 90 2.85 0.88 -8.44
C ALA A 90 3.95 1.94 -8.33
N ALA A 91 3.72 3.03 -7.60
CA ALA A 91 4.73 4.07 -7.40
C ALA A 91 5.88 3.60 -6.50
N MET A 92 5.59 2.85 -5.43
CA MET A 92 6.61 2.26 -4.56
C MET A 92 7.48 1.28 -5.34
N ASN A 93 6.86 0.34 -6.07
CA ASN A 93 7.56 -0.62 -6.90
C ASN A 93 8.35 0.02 -8.03
N ALA A 94 7.80 1.04 -8.71
CA ALA A 94 8.54 1.78 -9.74
C ALA A 94 9.75 2.52 -9.15
N THR A 95 9.62 3.07 -7.94
CA THR A 95 10.72 3.76 -7.25
C THR A 95 11.81 2.79 -6.82
N ASP A 96 11.44 1.61 -6.32
CA ASP A 96 12.41 0.55 -6.00
C ASP A 96 13.15 0.09 -7.25
N LEU A 97 12.43 -0.28 -8.32
CA LEU A 97 13.03 -0.69 -9.59
C LEU A 97 13.99 0.37 -10.16
N PHE A 98 13.64 1.65 -10.04
CA PHE A 98 14.46 2.74 -10.54
C PHE A 98 15.73 2.99 -9.70
N LEU A 99 15.67 2.78 -8.39
CA LEU A 99 16.77 3.08 -7.47
C LEU A 99 17.70 1.88 -7.22
N THR A 100 17.18 0.66 -7.18
CA THR A 100 17.94 -0.55 -6.86
C THR A 100 18.16 -1.45 -8.08
N GLY A 101 17.42 -1.23 -9.19
CA GLY A 101 17.49 -2.07 -10.38
C GLY A 101 16.87 -3.46 -10.20
N GLY A 102 16.19 -3.72 -9.09
CA GLY A 102 15.61 -5.02 -8.72
C GLY A 102 14.68 -4.93 -7.51
N ALA A 103 14.37 -6.08 -6.90
CA ALA A 103 13.50 -6.21 -5.73
C ALA A 103 14.38 -6.34 -4.47
N MET A 104 15.12 -5.28 -4.15
CA MET A 104 16.06 -5.29 -3.04
C MET A 104 15.73 -4.21 -2.03
N LEU A 105 15.32 -4.64 -0.84
CA LEU A 105 15.09 -3.71 0.26
C LEU A 105 16.43 -3.16 0.77
N THR A 106 16.79 -1.95 0.35
CA THR A 106 17.93 -1.22 0.90
C THR A 106 17.43 -0.11 1.82
N TRP A 107 18.12 0.07 2.95
CA TRP A 107 17.70 1.01 3.99
C TRP A 107 17.58 2.46 3.51
N TRP A 108 18.36 2.83 2.49
CA TRP A 108 18.34 4.17 1.88
C TRP A 108 17.17 4.39 0.90
N VAL A 109 16.62 3.33 0.32
CA VAL A 109 15.53 3.41 -0.67
C VAL A 109 14.14 3.43 -0.02
N VAL A 110 14.04 2.94 1.22
CA VAL A 110 12.79 2.96 2.00
C VAL A 110 12.17 4.37 2.12
N PRO A 111 12.91 5.43 2.55
CA PRO A 111 12.32 6.77 2.64
C PRO A 111 11.80 7.36 1.31
N PRO A 112 12.55 7.37 0.18
CA PRO A 112 12.04 7.88 -1.08
C PRO A 112 10.89 7.03 -1.63
N MET A 113 10.91 5.71 -1.43
CA MET A 113 9.83 4.82 -1.83
C MET A 113 8.51 5.16 -1.11
N LEU A 114 8.55 5.30 0.22
CA LEU A 114 7.38 5.68 1.02
C LEU A 114 6.86 7.08 0.64
N LEU A 115 7.76 8.02 0.33
CA LEU A 115 7.37 9.35 -0.12
C LEU A 115 6.66 9.31 -1.48
N ALA A 116 7.19 8.54 -2.44
CA ALA A 116 6.55 8.34 -3.74
C ALA A 116 5.18 7.67 -3.61
N GLY A 117 5.10 6.64 -2.76
CA GLY A 117 3.86 5.96 -2.39
C GLY A 117 2.84 6.89 -1.75
N PHE A 118 3.26 7.87 -0.95
CA PHE A 118 2.35 8.85 -0.36
C PHE A 118 1.90 9.95 -1.35
N ILE A 119 2.85 10.51 -2.11
CA ILE A 119 2.59 11.66 -2.99
C ILE A 119 1.69 11.28 -4.18
N THR A 120 1.83 10.06 -4.70
CA THR A 120 1.08 9.59 -5.89
C THR A 120 -0.45 9.56 -5.68
N PRO A 121 -0.98 8.89 -4.65
CA PRO A 121 -2.43 8.83 -4.40
C PRO A 121 -2.98 10.06 -3.68
N TRP A 122 -2.15 10.88 -3.03
CA TRP A 122 -2.62 12.02 -2.23
C TRP A 122 -3.46 13.06 -2.99
N PRO A 123 -3.05 13.58 -4.17
CA PRO A 123 -3.87 14.54 -4.93
C PRO A 123 -5.15 13.90 -5.48
N TYR A 124 -5.10 12.61 -5.84
CA TYR A 124 -6.29 11.86 -6.26
C TYR A 124 -7.31 11.72 -5.12
N ASN A 125 -6.84 11.32 -3.92
CA ASN A 125 -7.66 11.23 -2.72
C ASN A 125 -8.25 12.59 -2.33
N TYR A 126 -7.49 13.68 -2.45
CA TYR A 126 -7.99 15.03 -2.18
C TYR A 126 -9.10 15.45 -3.15
N TRP A 127 -8.90 15.25 -4.45
CA TRP A 127 -9.90 15.59 -5.47
C TRP A 127 -11.19 14.80 -5.27
N ARG A 128 -11.07 13.51 -4.95
CA ARG A 128 -12.21 12.62 -4.68
C ARG A 128 -12.99 13.07 -3.43
N LEU A 129 -12.29 13.43 -2.34
CA LEU A 129 -12.90 14.00 -1.15
C LEU A 129 -13.65 15.31 -1.44
N LYS A 130 -13.06 16.20 -2.26
CA LYS A 130 -13.67 17.49 -2.62
C LYS A 130 -14.92 17.32 -3.50
N LYS A 131 -14.93 16.32 -4.40
CA LYS A 131 -16.03 16.10 -5.35
C LYS A 131 -17.18 15.25 -4.78
N TYR A 132 -16.86 14.23 -3.99
CA TYR A 132 -17.84 13.25 -3.51
C TYR A 132 -18.17 13.38 -2.02
N GLY A 133 -17.40 14.17 -1.26
CA GLY A 133 -17.65 14.39 0.18
C GLY A 133 -17.49 13.15 1.06
N LYS A 134 -17.00 12.03 0.53
CA LYS A 134 -16.84 10.78 1.27
C LYS A 134 -15.43 10.63 1.81
N ALA A 135 -15.30 10.58 3.13
CA ALA A 135 -14.07 10.20 3.84
C ALA A 135 -14.20 8.76 4.34
N CYS A 136 -13.09 7.99 4.31
CA CYS A 136 -13.05 6.66 4.93
C CYS A 136 -12.95 6.76 6.46
N HIS A 137 -12.25 7.78 6.97
CA HIS A 137 -12.12 8.08 8.40
C HIS A 137 -12.33 9.58 8.65
#